data_AF-D5GSM1-F1
#
_entry.id   AF-D5GSM1-F1
#
_cell.length_a   1.000
_cell.length_b   1.000
_cell.length_c   1.000
_cell.angle_alpha   90.00
_cell.angle_beta   90.00
_cell.angle_gamma   90.00
#
_symmetry.space_group_name_H-M   'P 1'
#
loop_
_entity.id
_entity.type
_entity.pdbx_description
1 polymer ?
#
loop_
_entity_poly.entity_id
_entity_poly.type
_entity_poly.pdbx_seq_one_letter_code
_entity_poly.pdbx_strand_id
1 'polypeptide(L)'
;LKVYFKVGDKVKEGNILATVETDKVNADLPAPIDGFITKLGVKEGETIHVGDMVAVISDEINETNNLNTKLSNENELKHKDKEDDAGVVGDLENSSQIIETFNNDHDLKKINSNEKKILTTPLVRSMAKKLGIDLNNVNGSGINGKILKEDVEKYQNENLKYSNLSTQKQNIEESKQSLNNFDFSNSDVEVIKISRLRKSISEQMKISKDVIVPTTLLNEINIDDLVLFRKKLKSEADYKNIKLTYM
;
A
#
# COMPACT_ATOMS: atom_id res chain seq x y z
N LEU A 1 -14.42 -3.97 -6.04
CA LEU A 1 -15.29 -5.04 -5.49
C LEU A 1 -15.87 -5.88 -6.62
N LYS A 2 -15.99 -7.20 -6.47
CA LYS A 2 -16.75 -8.08 -7.39
C LYS A 2 -17.83 -8.84 -6.63
N VAL A 3 -19.09 -8.72 -7.06
CA VAL A 3 -20.26 -9.35 -6.41
C VAL A 3 -20.70 -10.57 -7.22
N TYR A 4 -21.19 -11.62 -6.55
CA TYR A 4 -21.57 -12.89 -7.20
C TYR A 4 -23.09 -13.17 -7.19
N PHE A 5 -23.86 -12.44 -6.38
CA PHE A 5 -25.31 -12.61 -6.23
C PHE A 5 -26.09 -11.33 -6.54
N LYS A 6 -27.35 -11.49 -6.94
CA LYS A 6 -28.30 -10.42 -7.26
C LYS A 6 -29.36 -10.27 -6.17
N VAL A 7 -30.07 -9.15 -6.20
CA VAL A 7 -31.24 -8.92 -5.32
C VAL A 7 -32.29 -9.99 -5.60
N GLY A 8 -32.77 -10.66 -4.55
CA GLY A 8 -33.69 -11.79 -4.62
C GLY A 8 -33.03 -13.18 -4.60
N ASP A 9 -31.71 -13.30 -4.78
CA ASP A 9 -31.04 -14.60 -4.71
C ASP A 9 -31.03 -15.18 -3.28
N LYS A 10 -31.19 -16.50 -3.18
CA LYS A 10 -31.05 -17.23 -1.91
C LYS A 10 -29.59 -17.55 -1.62
N VAL A 11 -29.12 -17.12 -0.45
CA VAL A 11 -27.78 -17.40 0.07
C VAL A 11 -27.83 -18.39 1.22
N LYS A 12 -26.68 -19.02 1.49
CA LYS A 12 -26.45 -19.89 2.65
C LYS A 12 -25.27 -19.38 3.46
N GLU A 13 -25.25 -19.68 4.75
CA GLU A 13 -24.09 -19.47 5.62
C GLU A 13 -22.80 -19.98 4.95
N GLY A 14 -21.78 -19.14 4.88
CA GLY A 14 -20.50 -19.45 4.23
C GLY A 14 -20.41 -19.25 2.71
N ASN A 15 -21.51 -18.96 2.00
CA ASN A 15 -21.45 -18.63 0.57
C ASN A 15 -20.72 -17.28 0.36
N ILE A 16 -19.79 -17.21 -0.61
CA ILE A 16 -19.02 -15.98 -0.91
C ILE A 16 -19.91 -14.95 -1.62
N LEU A 17 -20.32 -13.89 -0.91
CA LEU A 17 -21.18 -12.83 -1.45
C LEU A 17 -20.44 -11.95 -2.46
N ALA A 18 -19.23 -11.55 -2.09
CA ALA A 18 -18.37 -10.69 -2.89
C ALA A 18 -16.89 -10.92 -2.57
N THR A 19 -16.03 -10.73 -3.56
CA THR A 19 -14.57 -10.67 -3.39
C THR A 19 -14.14 -9.20 -3.34
N VAL A 20 -13.48 -8.83 -2.25
CA VAL A 20 -12.84 -7.52 -2.06
C VAL A 20 -11.40 -7.62 -2.55
N GLU A 21 -11.09 -6.90 -3.63
CA GLU A 21 -9.72 -6.74 -4.13
C GLU A 21 -9.04 -5.63 -3.32
N THR A 22 -7.88 -5.93 -2.71
CA THR A 22 -7.08 -4.97 -1.95
C THR A 22 -5.63 -4.99 -2.45
N ASP A 23 -4.86 -3.94 -2.15
CA ASP A 23 -3.45 -3.75 -2.53
C ASP A 23 -2.52 -4.97 -2.32
N LYS A 24 -2.88 -5.89 -1.41
CA LYS A 24 -2.02 -7.03 -1.03
C LYS A 24 -2.65 -8.41 -1.17
N VAL A 25 -3.97 -8.52 -1.02
CA VAL A 25 -4.69 -9.81 -1.05
C VAL A 25 -6.13 -9.60 -1.52
N ASN A 26 -6.68 -10.58 -2.24
CA ASN A 26 -8.13 -10.68 -2.44
C ASN A 26 -8.76 -11.34 -1.21
N ALA A 27 -9.76 -10.70 -0.61
CA ALA A 27 -10.49 -11.19 0.55
C ALA A 27 -11.94 -11.52 0.16
N ASP A 28 -12.34 -12.77 0.35
CA ASP A 28 -13.71 -13.22 0.11
C ASP A 28 -14.59 -12.92 1.33
N LEU A 29 -15.77 -12.33 1.10
CA LEU A 29 -16.75 -12.00 2.13
C LEU A 29 -17.84 -13.09 2.17
N PRO A 30 -17.82 -14.02 3.15
CA PRO A 30 -18.86 -15.03 3.29
C PRO A 30 -20.16 -14.44 3.83
N ALA A 31 -21.29 -15.06 3.49
CA ALA A 31 -22.58 -14.76 4.08
C ALA A 31 -22.61 -15.23 5.56
N PRO A 32 -23.02 -14.37 6.51
CA PRO A 32 -23.01 -14.70 7.94
C PRO A 32 -24.23 -15.50 8.40
N ILE A 33 -25.30 -15.56 7.59
CA ILE A 33 -26.58 -16.22 7.90
C ILE A 33 -27.17 -16.75 6.57
N ASP A 34 -27.95 -17.83 6.62
CA ASP A 34 -28.88 -18.21 5.56
C ASP A 34 -29.90 -17.07 5.28
N GLY A 35 -30.44 -16.98 4.05
CA GLY A 35 -31.54 -16.04 3.77
C GLY A 35 -31.64 -15.59 2.31
N PHE A 36 -32.36 -14.49 2.08
CA PHE A 36 -32.54 -13.83 0.78
C PHE A 36 -31.96 -12.42 0.79
N ILE A 37 -31.29 -12.02 -0.29
CA ILE A 37 -30.74 -10.65 -0.44
C ILE A 37 -31.88 -9.68 -0.77
N THR A 38 -32.38 -8.95 0.23
CA THR A 38 -33.47 -7.97 0.07
C THR A 38 -32.99 -6.68 -0.60
N LYS A 39 -31.74 -6.27 -0.35
CA LYS A 39 -31.15 -5.07 -0.93
C LYS A 39 -29.63 -5.22 -1.04
N LEU A 40 -29.08 -4.94 -2.23
CA LEU A 40 -27.64 -4.76 -2.44
C LEU A 40 -27.32 -3.27 -2.31
N GLY A 41 -26.35 -2.91 -1.48
CA GLY A 41 -25.99 -1.51 -1.22
C GLY A 41 -24.94 -0.93 -2.18
N VAL A 42 -24.28 -1.81 -2.96
CA VAL A 42 -23.02 -1.53 -3.66
C VAL A 42 -23.07 -2.08 -5.10
N LYS A 43 -22.46 -1.39 -6.05
CA LYS A 43 -22.35 -1.82 -7.46
C LYS A 43 -21.05 -2.57 -7.73
N GLU A 44 -21.04 -3.41 -8.75
CA GLU A 44 -19.82 -4.05 -9.25
C GLU A 44 -18.77 -2.99 -9.63
N GLY A 45 -17.54 -3.16 -9.16
CA GLY A 45 -16.44 -2.20 -9.37
C GLY A 45 -16.37 -1.02 -8.38
N GLU A 46 -17.36 -0.83 -7.51
CA GLU A 46 -17.39 0.29 -6.56
C GLU A 46 -16.38 0.13 -5.40
N THR A 47 -15.91 1.27 -4.86
CA THR A 47 -14.95 1.34 -3.74
C THR A 47 -15.70 1.59 -2.44
N ILE A 48 -15.65 0.63 -1.53
CA ILE A 48 -16.30 0.69 -0.20
C ILE A 48 -15.28 0.99 0.90
N HIS A 49 -15.72 1.70 1.93
CA HIS A 49 -14.98 1.99 3.14
C HIS A 49 -15.39 1.04 4.28
N VAL A 50 -14.59 1.00 5.34
CA VAL A 50 -14.85 0.14 6.51
C VAL A 50 -16.05 0.69 7.29
N GLY A 51 -17.18 -0.01 7.20
CA GLY A 51 -18.46 0.37 7.81
C GLY A 51 -19.62 0.51 6.82
N ASP A 52 -19.35 0.53 5.51
CA ASP A 52 -20.39 0.66 4.49
C ASP A 52 -21.28 -0.59 4.37
N MET A 53 -22.59 -0.39 4.15
CA MET A 53 -23.58 -1.46 4.08
C MET A 53 -23.53 -2.20 2.74
N VAL A 54 -22.90 -3.38 2.71
CA VAL A 54 -22.75 -4.19 1.47
C VAL A 54 -24.07 -4.80 1.00
N ALA A 55 -24.81 -5.47 1.88
CA ALA A 55 -26.09 -6.12 1.58
C ALA A 55 -26.98 -6.24 2.81
N VAL A 56 -28.30 -6.30 2.60
CA VAL A 56 -29.30 -6.67 3.62
C VAL A 56 -29.82 -8.07 3.29
N ILE A 57 -29.71 -8.98 4.25
CA ILE A 57 -30.18 -10.38 4.18
C ILE A 57 -31.35 -10.52 5.14
N SER A 58 -32.43 -11.17 4.70
CA SER A 58 -33.62 -11.49 5.51
C SER A 58 -33.99 -12.97 5.39
N ASP A 59 -34.44 -13.60 6.47
CA ASP A 59 -34.96 -14.97 6.46
C ASP A 59 -36.25 -15.12 5.63
N GLU A 60 -37.10 -14.09 5.62
CA GLU A 60 -38.41 -14.08 4.98
C GLU A 60 -38.47 -13.18 3.73
N ILE A 61 -39.24 -13.62 2.73
CA ILE A 61 -39.50 -12.87 1.50
C ILE A 61 -40.55 -11.78 1.77
N ASN A 62 -40.10 -10.65 2.30
CA ASN A 62 -40.93 -9.47 2.53
C ASN A 62 -40.81 -8.49 1.34
N GLU A 63 -41.65 -8.66 0.32
CA GLU A 63 -41.91 -7.60 -0.65
C GLU A 63 -42.74 -6.49 0.00
N THR A 64 -42.13 -5.36 0.36
CA THR A 64 -42.86 -4.10 0.56
C THR A 64 -41.97 -2.89 0.29
N ASN A 65 -42.51 -1.93 -0.47
CA ASN A 65 -41.88 -0.64 -0.71
C ASN A 65 -42.20 0.35 0.43
N ASN A 66 -41.37 1.38 0.56
CA ASN A 66 -41.59 2.61 1.35
C ASN A 66 -41.74 2.48 2.88
N LEU A 67 -40.63 2.67 3.59
CA LEU A 67 -40.63 3.26 4.94
C LEU A 67 -39.62 4.41 5.03
N ASN A 68 -39.98 5.55 4.42
CA ASN A 68 -39.43 6.86 4.77
C ASN A 68 -40.32 7.53 5.82
N THR A 69 -39.74 8.45 6.59
CA THR A 69 -40.38 9.32 7.60
C THR A 69 -40.84 8.64 8.91
N LYS A 70 -40.07 8.85 9.99
CA LYS A 70 -40.41 9.79 11.09
C LYS A 70 -39.60 9.50 12.36
N LEU A 71 -38.71 10.44 12.74
CA LEU A 71 -38.68 10.99 14.10
C LEU A 71 -37.85 12.30 14.13
N SER A 72 -38.51 13.45 13.93
CA SER A 72 -37.86 14.76 13.96
C SER A 72 -38.86 15.89 14.26
N ASN A 73 -39.33 15.92 15.51
CA ASN A 73 -40.02 17.03 16.18
C ASN A 73 -39.21 17.30 17.48
N GLU A 74 -39.09 18.52 18.02
CA GLU A 74 -39.92 19.72 17.82
C GLU A 74 -39.14 21.03 18.13
N ASN A 75 -39.73 22.18 17.75
CA ASN A 75 -39.34 23.59 18.00
C ASN A 75 -38.38 24.21 16.95
N GLU A 76 -38.83 24.87 15.87
CA GLU A 76 -39.65 26.11 15.83
C GLU A 76 -39.05 27.23 16.71
N LEU A 77 -38.81 28.47 16.26
CA LEU A 77 -39.38 29.34 15.20
C LEU A 77 -38.25 30.22 14.59
N LYS A 78 -38.33 31.09 13.56
CA LYS A 78 -39.10 31.45 12.30
C LYS A 78 -38.32 32.69 11.71
N HIS A 79 -38.43 33.24 10.48
CA HIS A 79 -39.28 33.10 9.27
C HIS A 79 -38.65 33.88 8.07
N LYS A 80 -39.01 33.54 6.81
CA LYS A 80 -39.08 34.42 5.58
C LYS A 80 -37.77 34.96 4.96
N ASP A 81 -37.67 35.28 3.66
CA ASP A 81 -38.56 35.07 2.49
C ASP A 81 -37.75 35.11 1.15
N LYS A 82 -38.13 34.25 0.19
CA LYS A 82 -38.08 34.40 -1.30
C LYS A 82 -36.77 34.52 -2.13
N GLU A 83 -36.90 33.88 -3.30
CA GLU A 83 -36.36 34.17 -4.65
C GLU A 83 -35.98 35.65 -4.90
N ASP A 84 -34.94 36.01 -5.69
CA ASP A 84 -34.54 35.48 -7.01
C ASP A 84 -33.09 35.87 -7.44
N ASP A 85 -32.68 35.38 -8.63
CA ASP A 85 -31.58 35.85 -9.51
C ASP A 85 -30.08 35.57 -9.13
N ALA A 86 -29.18 35.76 -10.11
CA ALA A 86 -27.84 35.15 -10.16
C ALA A 86 -26.66 36.06 -9.79
N GLY A 87 -25.59 35.46 -9.25
CA GLY A 87 -24.32 36.13 -8.95
C GLY A 87 -23.11 35.18 -9.02
N VAL A 88 -21.95 35.70 -9.47
CA VAL A 88 -20.67 34.97 -9.60
C VAL A 88 -19.57 35.79 -8.92
N VAL A 89 -18.50 35.12 -8.49
CA VAL A 89 -17.40 35.61 -7.63
C VAL A 89 -17.86 35.72 -6.18
N GLY A 90 -17.14 35.03 -5.29
CA GLY A 90 -17.38 35.07 -3.85
C GLY A 90 -16.22 35.71 -3.10
N ASP A 91 -16.30 35.68 -1.78
CA ASP A 91 -15.19 35.90 -0.86
C ASP A 91 -15.20 34.80 0.20
N LEU A 92 -14.01 34.36 0.62
CA LEU A 92 -13.84 33.40 1.71
C LEU A 92 -12.95 34.06 2.78
N GLU A 93 -13.56 34.84 3.67
CA GLU A 93 -12.81 35.48 4.75
C GLU A 93 -12.28 34.45 5.75
N ASN A 94 -10.98 34.52 6.03
CA ASN A 94 -10.29 33.59 6.91
C ASN A 94 -10.67 33.81 8.38
N SER A 95 -11.15 32.78 9.07
CA SER A 95 -11.09 32.73 10.54
C SER A 95 -9.68 32.32 10.98
N SER A 96 -8.87 33.31 11.35
CA SER A 96 -7.48 33.13 11.77
C SER A 96 -7.35 32.51 13.17
N GLN A 97 -7.28 31.19 13.25
CA GLN A 97 -6.86 30.47 14.45
C GLN A 97 -5.47 29.86 14.27
N ILE A 98 -4.51 30.50 14.92
CA ILE A 98 -3.09 30.12 14.96
C ILE A 98 -2.93 28.88 15.84
N ILE A 99 -2.29 27.84 15.32
CA ILE A 99 -1.72 26.74 16.11
C ILE A 99 -0.25 26.64 15.74
N GLU A 100 0.61 27.32 16.51
CA GLU A 100 2.06 27.14 16.44
C GLU A 100 2.48 25.95 17.31
N THR A 101 3.01 24.89 16.69
CA THR A 101 3.75 23.84 17.42
C THR A 101 4.93 23.31 16.62
N PHE A 102 6.13 23.64 17.11
CA PHE A 102 7.42 22.96 16.92
C PHE A 102 7.98 22.79 15.51
N ASN A 103 8.97 23.64 15.21
CA ASN A 103 10.00 23.36 14.21
C ASN A 103 10.73 22.06 14.56
N ASN A 104 10.82 21.14 13.60
CA ASN A 104 11.94 20.22 13.50
C ASN A 104 12.66 20.53 12.18
N ASP A 105 13.92 20.96 12.24
CA ASP A 105 14.74 21.19 11.06
C ASP A 105 15.08 19.86 10.39
N HIS A 106 14.19 19.45 9.48
CA HIS A 106 14.46 18.37 8.52
C HIS A 106 14.51 18.97 7.12
N ASP A 107 15.63 18.73 6.43
CA ASP A 107 16.03 19.42 5.21
C ASP A 107 15.11 19.07 4.02
N LEU A 108 13.99 19.79 3.92
CA LEU A 108 13.05 19.72 2.81
C LEU A 108 13.72 20.32 1.56
N LYS A 109 14.50 19.48 0.86
CA LYS A 109 15.01 19.77 -0.49
C LYS A 109 13.87 20.30 -1.34
N LYS A 110 13.94 21.59 -1.66
CA LYS A 110 12.89 22.35 -2.36
C LYS A 110 12.40 21.58 -3.58
N ILE A 111 11.12 21.21 -3.56
CA ILE A 111 10.42 20.70 -4.73
C ILE A 111 10.34 21.88 -5.72
N ASN A 112 11.29 21.93 -6.65
CA ASN A 112 11.40 23.00 -7.62
C ASN A 112 10.20 22.93 -8.56
N SER A 113 9.23 23.82 -8.35
CA SER A 113 7.99 23.94 -9.12
C SER A 113 8.24 24.49 -10.54
N ASN A 114 8.98 23.73 -11.35
CA ASN A 114 9.45 24.12 -12.69
C ASN A 114 9.59 22.89 -13.63
N GLU A 115 8.80 21.83 -13.43
CA GLU A 115 8.73 20.72 -14.38
C GLU A 115 8.13 21.20 -15.71
N LYS A 116 8.99 21.44 -16.70
CA LYS A 116 8.57 21.80 -18.06
C LYS A 116 7.89 20.58 -18.71
N LYS A 117 6.61 20.73 -19.05
CA LYS A 117 5.82 19.66 -19.72
C LYS A 117 6.52 19.17 -20.99
N ILE A 118 7.10 17.98 -20.94
CA ILE A 118 7.99 17.45 -21.98
C ILE A 118 7.22 17.04 -23.25
N LEU A 119 7.46 17.74 -24.36
CA LEU A 119 6.96 17.37 -25.69
C LEU A 119 7.86 16.28 -26.30
N THR A 120 7.33 15.07 -26.47
CA THR A 120 8.05 13.96 -27.12
C THR A 120 7.08 12.88 -27.62
N THR A 121 7.56 11.90 -28.40
CA THR A 121 6.78 10.75 -28.86
C THR A 121 6.91 9.54 -27.93
N PRO A 122 5.96 8.58 -27.92
CA PRO A 122 6.04 7.39 -27.07
C PRO A 122 7.30 6.54 -27.32
N LEU A 123 7.79 6.50 -28.56
CA LEU A 123 9.03 5.80 -28.93
C LEU A 123 10.25 6.39 -28.22
N VAL A 124 10.39 7.72 -28.26
CA VAL A 124 11.52 8.43 -27.63
C VAL A 124 11.44 8.32 -26.10
N ARG A 125 10.24 8.40 -25.51
CA ARG A 125 10.04 8.16 -24.07
C ARG A 125 10.39 6.73 -23.65
N SER A 126 10.06 5.74 -24.46
CA SER A 126 10.45 4.34 -24.24
C SER A 126 11.96 4.13 -24.37
N MET A 127 12.60 4.77 -25.36
CA MET A 127 14.04 4.71 -25.57
C MET A 127 14.83 5.37 -24.43
N ALA A 128 14.43 6.56 -23.99
CA ALA A 128 15.03 7.23 -22.84
C ALA A 128 14.91 6.38 -21.55
N LYS A 129 13.73 5.78 -21.29
CA LYS A 129 13.55 4.86 -20.15
C LYS A 129 14.42 3.60 -20.24
N LYS A 130 14.69 3.07 -21.44
CA LYS A 130 15.61 1.93 -21.64
C LYS A 130 17.09 2.29 -21.45
N LEU A 131 17.46 3.53 -21.73
CA LEU A 131 18.83 4.05 -21.60
C LEU A 131 19.12 4.70 -20.24
N GLY A 132 18.11 4.88 -19.38
CA GLY A 132 18.25 5.55 -18.08
C GLY A 132 18.41 7.08 -18.19
N ILE A 133 18.04 7.67 -19.33
CA ILE A 133 18.19 9.10 -19.60
C ILE A 133 16.94 9.87 -19.12
N ASP A 134 17.12 10.89 -18.29
CA ASP A 134 16.05 11.86 -18.03
C ASP A 134 15.89 12.82 -19.21
N LEU A 135 14.66 12.92 -19.71
CA LEU A 135 14.27 13.79 -20.81
C LEU A 135 14.27 15.27 -20.42
N ASN A 136 14.23 15.63 -19.14
CA ASN A 136 14.37 17.03 -18.70
C ASN A 136 15.72 17.65 -19.10
N ASN A 137 16.75 16.81 -19.25
CA ASN A 137 18.13 17.24 -19.55
C ASN A 137 18.47 17.18 -21.05
N VAL A 138 17.55 16.70 -21.89
CA VAL A 138 17.77 16.54 -23.35
C VAL A 138 17.17 17.73 -24.11
N ASN A 139 18.03 18.54 -24.72
CA ASN A 139 17.60 19.65 -25.57
C ASN A 139 16.90 19.12 -26.85
N GLY A 140 15.58 19.28 -26.93
CA GLY A 140 14.80 18.86 -28.10
C GLY A 140 15.00 19.78 -29.31
N SER A 141 15.49 19.22 -30.41
CA SER A 141 15.76 19.93 -31.67
C SER A 141 14.54 19.99 -32.61
N GLY A 142 13.43 19.34 -32.25
CA GLY A 142 12.20 19.33 -33.05
C GLY A 142 11.34 20.59 -32.89
N ILE A 143 10.37 20.74 -33.80
CA ILE A 143 9.36 21.81 -33.78
C ILE A 143 8.72 21.95 -32.39
N ASN A 144 8.66 23.19 -31.89
CA ASN A 144 8.23 23.59 -30.55
C ASN A 144 9.03 22.93 -29.39
N GLY A 145 10.32 22.67 -29.59
CA GLY A 145 11.19 22.07 -28.57
C GLY A 145 10.93 20.58 -28.32
N LYS A 146 10.30 19.90 -29.29
CA LYS A 146 9.96 18.48 -29.19
C LYS A 146 11.23 17.62 -29.26
N ILE A 147 11.44 16.76 -28.27
CA ILE A 147 12.60 15.86 -28.21
C ILE A 147 12.43 14.72 -29.23
N LEU A 148 13.37 14.62 -30.17
CA LEU A 148 13.44 13.59 -31.20
C LEU A 148 14.34 12.42 -30.76
N LYS A 149 14.38 11.34 -31.56
CA LYS A 149 15.23 10.17 -31.28
C LYS A 149 16.71 10.54 -31.31
N GLU A 150 17.06 11.34 -32.29
CA GLU A 150 18.41 11.80 -32.60
C GLU A 150 18.98 12.66 -31.45
N ASP A 151 18.13 13.36 -30.70
CA ASP A 151 18.54 14.20 -29.57
C ASP A 151 18.92 13.35 -28.35
N VAL A 152 18.18 12.26 -28.09
CA VAL A 152 18.53 11.28 -27.05
C VAL A 152 19.81 10.53 -27.43
N GLU A 153 20.01 10.20 -28.70
CA GLU A 153 21.25 9.59 -29.20
C GLU A 153 22.45 10.54 -29.15
N LYS A 154 22.28 11.84 -29.45
CA LYS A 154 23.32 12.86 -29.23
C LYS A 154 23.69 12.95 -27.75
N TYR A 155 22.70 13.08 -26.87
CA TYR A 155 22.92 13.21 -25.42
C TYR A 155 23.64 11.99 -24.83
N GLN A 156 23.32 10.78 -25.30
CA GLN A 156 24.07 9.56 -24.94
C GLN A 156 25.54 9.62 -25.40
N ASN A 157 25.78 10.03 -26.65
CA ASN A 157 27.14 10.15 -27.20
C ASN A 157 27.95 11.30 -26.57
N GLU A 158 27.29 12.35 -26.07
CA GLU A 158 27.93 13.45 -25.34
C GLU A 158 28.27 13.04 -23.91
N ASN A 159 27.36 12.36 -23.19
CA ASN A 159 27.70 11.77 -21.88
C ASN A 159 28.89 10.81 -21.97
N LEU A 160 28.96 9.98 -23.02
CA LEU A 160 30.09 9.09 -23.29
C LEU A 160 31.40 9.84 -23.67
N LYS A 161 31.33 11.10 -24.09
CA LYS A 161 32.53 11.95 -24.27
C LYS A 161 32.94 12.60 -22.95
N TYR A 162 31.99 13.18 -22.21
CA TYR A 162 32.28 13.84 -20.95
C TYR A 162 32.76 12.86 -19.87
N SER A 163 32.24 11.63 -19.83
CA SER A 163 32.74 10.56 -18.94
C SER A 163 34.19 10.15 -19.22
N ASN A 164 34.68 10.37 -20.45
CA ASN A 164 36.08 10.12 -20.84
C ASN A 164 36.98 11.35 -20.65
N LEU A 165 36.43 12.54 -20.42
CA LEU A 165 37.18 13.76 -20.06
C LEU A 165 37.24 14.01 -18.55
N SER A 166 36.30 13.46 -17.76
CA SER A 166 36.22 13.70 -16.32
C SER A 166 37.26 12.96 -15.47
N THR A 167 38.00 12.00 -16.02
CA THR A 167 39.02 11.19 -15.31
C THR A 167 40.25 11.98 -14.82
N GLN A 168 40.25 13.32 -14.93
CA GLN A 168 41.29 14.20 -14.40
C GLN A 168 40.75 15.35 -13.53
N LYS A 169 39.81 15.07 -12.62
CA LYS A 169 39.78 15.73 -11.29
C LYS A 169 38.90 15.04 -10.25
N GLN A 170 39.35 15.14 -9.01
CA GLN A 170 38.64 14.79 -7.77
C GLN A 170 38.28 13.30 -7.59
N ASN A 171 39.28 12.50 -7.18
CA ASN A 171 39.00 11.41 -6.23
C ASN A 171 38.41 12.03 -4.96
N ILE A 172 37.09 11.92 -4.80
CA ILE A 172 36.49 11.68 -3.49
C ILE A 172 35.99 10.24 -3.56
N GLU A 173 36.77 9.34 -2.97
CA GLU A 173 36.47 7.91 -2.99
C GLU A 173 35.31 7.62 -2.04
N GLU A 174 34.08 7.58 -2.58
CA GLU A 174 33.06 6.70 -2.02
C GLU A 174 33.58 5.27 -2.12
N SER A 175 34.31 4.85 -1.09
CA SER A 175 34.91 3.54 -1.01
C SER A 175 33.82 2.49 -0.84
N LYS A 176 33.28 2.07 -1.99
CA LYS A 176 32.86 0.69 -2.21
C LYS A 176 34.10 -0.18 -2.04
N GLN A 177 34.44 -0.42 -0.78
CA GLN A 177 35.45 -1.40 -0.39
C GLN A 177 35.04 -2.72 -1.02
N SER A 178 35.71 -3.08 -2.12
CA SER A 178 35.71 -4.43 -2.61
C SER A 178 36.26 -5.27 -1.48
N LEU A 179 35.36 -5.93 -0.74
CA LEU A 179 35.72 -6.80 0.38
C LEU A 179 36.84 -7.71 -0.12
N ASN A 180 38.02 -7.55 0.47
CA ASN A 180 39.24 -8.15 -0.04
C ASN A 180 39.00 -9.64 -0.29
N ASN A 181 39.51 -10.17 -1.40
CA ASN A 181 39.65 -11.60 -1.57
C ASN A 181 40.67 -12.07 -0.51
N PHE A 182 40.18 -12.37 0.70
CA PHE A 182 40.99 -12.91 1.78
C PHE A 182 41.58 -14.22 1.31
N ASP A 183 42.89 -14.24 1.14
CA ASP A 183 43.62 -15.42 0.69
C ASP A 183 43.83 -16.37 1.87
N PHE A 184 42.86 -17.26 2.07
CA PHE A 184 42.84 -18.22 3.17
C PHE A 184 43.89 -19.35 3.02
N SER A 185 44.73 -19.33 1.98
CA SER A 185 45.74 -20.37 1.68
C SER A 185 46.78 -20.59 2.80
N ASN A 186 47.06 -19.57 3.61
CA ASN A 186 48.01 -19.61 4.73
C ASN A 186 47.32 -19.76 6.11
N SER A 187 46.15 -20.42 6.19
CA SER A 187 45.42 -20.60 7.45
C SER A 187 44.89 -22.03 7.63
N ASP A 188 44.95 -22.55 8.86
CA ASP A 188 44.42 -23.86 9.26
C ASP A 188 42.88 -23.85 9.35
N VAL A 189 42.20 -23.46 8.25
CA VAL A 189 40.77 -23.15 8.22
C VAL A 189 40.08 -23.91 7.08
N GLU A 190 39.20 -24.84 7.43
CA GLU A 190 38.40 -25.58 6.46
C GLU A 190 37.21 -24.74 5.94
N VAL A 191 37.23 -24.37 4.66
CA VAL A 191 36.18 -23.56 4.03
C VAL A 191 34.99 -24.43 3.59
N ILE A 192 34.07 -24.70 4.51
CA ILE A 192 32.85 -25.47 4.26
C ILE A 192 31.86 -24.67 3.39
N LYS A 193 31.43 -25.25 2.26
CA LYS A 193 30.51 -24.61 1.30
C LYS A 193 29.08 -24.52 1.86
N ILE A 194 28.47 -23.33 1.75
CA ILE A 194 27.11 -23.05 2.23
C ILE A 194 26.06 -23.78 1.36
N SER A 195 25.17 -24.54 1.99
CA SER A 195 24.02 -25.19 1.34
C SER A 195 23.03 -24.16 0.78
N ARG A 196 22.40 -24.46 -0.38
CA ARG A 196 21.45 -23.57 -1.07
C ARG A 196 20.32 -23.07 -0.16
N LEU A 197 19.77 -23.95 0.69
CA LEU A 197 18.72 -23.60 1.64
C LEU A 197 19.22 -22.63 2.72
N ARG A 198 20.43 -22.87 3.27
CA ARG A 198 21.07 -21.94 4.23
C ARG A 198 21.38 -20.59 3.58
N LYS A 199 21.80 -20.56 2.31
CA LYS A 199 22.03 -19.33 1.56
C LYS A 199 20.74 -18.51 1.42
N SER A 200 19.65 -19.12 0.94
CA SER A 200 18.35 -18.43 0.78
C SER A 200 17.83 -17.87 2.12
N ILE A 201 17.89 -18.67 3.20
CA ILE A 201 17.53 -18.20 4.54
C ILE A 201 18.41 -17.02 4.98
N SER A 202 19.73 -17.08 4.77
CA SER A 202 20.65 -15.99 5.11
C SER A 202 20.39 -14.71 4.31
N GLU A 203 19.98 -14.81 3.05
CA GLU A 203 19.62 -13.67 2.21
C GLU A 203 18.33 -13.00 2.71
N GLN A 204 17.30 -13.79 3.04
CA GLN A 204 16.04 -13.26 3.59
C GLN A 204 16.20 -12.71 5.01
N MET A 205 17.00 -13.36 5.87
CA MET A 205 17.33 -12.85 7.20
C MET A 205 18.07 -11.51 7.12
N LYS A 206 19.01 -11.37 6.18
CA LYS A 206 19.70 -10.10 5.94
C LYS A 206 18.71 -9.01 5.49
N ILE A 207 17.90 -9.27 4.46
CA ILE A 207 16.92 -8.30 3.95
C ILE A 207 15.97 -7.86 5.07
N SER A 208 15.45 -8.79 5.88
CA SER A 208 14.60 -8.49 7.03
C SER A 208 15.29 -7.57 8.04
N LYS A 209 16.55 -7.85 8.40
CA LYS A 209 17.31 -7.07 9.39
C LYS A 209 17.80 -5.71 8.88
N ASP A 210 18.08 -5.59 7.58
CA ASP A 210 18.53 -4.35 6.93
C ASP A 210 17.37 -3.39 6.64
N VAL A 211 16.17 -3.91 6.34
CA VAL A 211 14.99 -3.10 5.93
C VAL A 211 14.05 -2.78 7.10
N ILE A 212 13.89 -3.69 8.07
CA ILE A 212 12.93 -3.53 9.16
C ILE A 212 13.68 -3.18 10.45
N VAL A 213 13.39 -2.02 11.03
CA VAL A 213 13.90 -1.64 12.36
C VAL A 213 13.32 -2.61 13.40
N PRO A 214 14.15 -3.44 14.07
CA PRO A 214 13.66 -4.48 14.96
C PRO A 214 13.36 -3.91 16.34
N THR A 215 12.07 -3.88 16.71
CA THR A 215 11.62 -3.57 18.07
C THR A 215 11.28 -4.86 18.83
N THR A 216 11.45 -4.84 20.15
CA THR A 216 11.14 -5.96 21.03
C THR A 216 10.25 -5.47 22.16
N LEU A 217 9.12 -6.14 22.36
CA LEU A 217 8.25 -5.95 23.53
C LEU A 217 8.34 -7.20 24.41
N LEU A 218 8.39 -7.01 25.73
CA LEU A 218 8.47 -8.09 26.72
C LEU A 218 7.30 -7.91 27.70
N ASN A 219 6.40 -8.89 27.71
CA ASN A 219 5.24 -8.91 28.59
C ASN A 219 5.31 -10.15 29.48
N GLU A 220 5.08 -9.98 30.78
CA GLU A 220 4.90 -11.10 31.71
C GLU A 220 3.42 -11.53 31.71
N ILE A 221 3.18 -12.85 31.76
CA ILE A 221 1.84 -13.44 31.70
C ILE A 221 1.75 -14.52 32.77
N ASN A 222 0.76 -14.44 33.66
CA ASN A 222 0.44 -15.54 34.56
C ASN A 222 -0.21 -16.69 33.76
N ILE A 223 0.25 -17.92 33.98
CA ILE A 223 -0.20 -19.12 33.27
C ILE A 223 -0.80 -20.20 34.20
N ASP A 224 -1.12 -19.87 35.45
CA ASP A 224 -1.54 -20.83 36.47
C ASP A 224 -2.80 -21.61 36.06
N ASP A 225 -3.80 -20.92 35.50
CA ASP A 225 -5.02 -21.56 34.97
C ASP A 225 -4.74 -22.52 33.81
N LEU A 226 -3.78 -22.19 32.94
CA LEU A 226 -3.37 -23.04 31.82
C LEU A 226 -2.63 -24.28 32.33
N VAL A 227 -1.78 -24.12 33.35
CA VAL A 227 -1.11 -25.23 34.06
C VAL A 227 -2.15 -26.13 34.76
N LEU A 228 -3.18 -25.57 35.39
CA LEU A 228 -4.27 -26.32 36.02
C LEU A 228 -5.15 -27.05 34.99
N PHE A 229 -5.47 -26.40 33.86
CA PHE A 229 -6.21 -26.99 32.75
C PHE A 229 -5.46 -28.19 32.14
N ARG A 230 -4.15 -28.02 31.85
CA ARG A 230 -3.30 -29.11 31.36
C ARG A 230 -3.21 -30.26 32.36
N LYS A 231 -3.11 -30.00 33.67
CA LYS A 231 -3.11 -31.05 34.71
C LYS A 231 -4.40 -31.88 34.69
N LYS A 232 -5.57 -31.24 34.50
CA LYS A 232 -6.87 -31.95 34.39
C LYS A 232 -6.91 -32.86 33.16
N LEU A 233 -6.55 -32.34 31.99
CA LEU A 233 -6.65 -33.09 30.72
C LEU A 233 -5.53 -34.11 30.50
N LYS A 234 -4.39 -34.01 31.20
CA LYS A 234 -3.24 -34.91 30.99
C LYS A 234 -3.62 -36.39 31.11
N SER A 235 -4.40 -36.77 32.11
CA SER A 235 -4.81 -38.17 32.33
C SER A 235 -5.64 -38.75 31.17
N GLU A 236 -6.48 -37.92 30.55
CA GLU A 236 -7.28 -38.30 29.38
C GLU A 236 -6.45 -38.32 28.09
N ALA A 237 -5.53 -37.36 27.95
CA ALA A 237 -4.61 -37.30 26.83
C ALA A 237 -3.61 -38.47 26.84
N ASP A 238 -3.06 -38.84 28.00
CA ASP A 238 -2.19 -40.00 28.18
C ASP A 238 -2.94 -41.31 27.84
N TYR A 239 -4.21 -41.47 28.26
CA TYR A 239 -5.06 -42.61 27.85
C TYR A 239 -5.27 -42.68 26.33
N LYS A 240 -5.35 -41.53 25.66
CA LYS A 240 -5.42 -41.40 24.19
C LYS A 240 -4.05 -41.50 23.50
N ASN A 241 -2.95 -41.72 24.25
CA ASN A 241 -1.55 -41.66 23.78
C ASN A 241 -1.13 -40.31 23.14
N ILE A 242 -1.78 -39.21 23.51
CA ILE A 242 -1.51 -37.86 23.01
C ILE A 242 -0.68 -37.08 24.05
N LYS A 243 0.54 -36.69 23.66
CA LYS A 243 1.45 -35.92 24.53
C LYS A 243 1.13 -34.42 24.49
N LEU A 244 0.13 -33.99 25.27
CA LEU A 244 -0.27 -32.58 25.41
C LEU A 244 0.89 -31.69 25.89
N THR A 245 1.17 -30.59 25.18
CA THR A 245 2.26 -29.63 25.38
C THR A 245 1.75 -28.25 25.89
N TYR A 246 2.63 -27.23 25.94
CA TYR A 246 2.25 -25.81 26.16
C TYR A 246 2.32 -24.96 24.87
N MET A 247 2.90 -25.53 23.82
CA MET A 247 2.83 -25.07 22.43
C MET A 247 2.07 -26.13 21.64
#